data_AF-A0A433RQ79-F1
#
_entry.id   AF-A0A433RQ79-F1
#
_cell.length_a   1.000
_cell.length_b   1.000
_cell.length_c   1.000
_cell.angle_alpha   90.00
_cell.angle_beta   90.00
_cell.angle_gamma   90.00
#
_symmetry.space_group_name_H-M   'P 1'
#
loop_
_entity.id
_entity.type
_entity.pdbx_description
1 polymer ?
#
loop_
_entity_poly.entity_id
_entity_poly.type
_entity_poly.pdbx_seq_one_letter_code
_entity_poly.pdbx_strand_id
1 'polypeptide(L)'
;MKKLFGSALLAAGFLAVALTAQGTHASAITYTEAYFSKLEYKDATHDEERLISSKSSVTIQAVENSKQLRSTSLVLFPTKQTIITRDRSGQAEVGLRTTSDGQAYGFVSQLNKYSNSTYRQIQKGKSQAFYTPNGVKVVAGYTANNNLFFKWKGNKVLVKSKGYSVVYNDQARKENKIRTYDRSKTKTTGTKAEKLLHEARRLSGGRYVYNGQSLFYGLDCATYTQKIYLNALGVDIGSTTKSQAARALKTRTVKNAKPGDILYDGKGHVGIYMGDGKAYDMLVGGAKLRPLSHWKWTVALAY
;
A
#
# COMPACT_ATOMS: atom_id res chain seq x y z
N MET A 1 -13.05 79.08 -0.92
CA MET A 1 -12.23 78.37 -1.94
C MET A 1 -11.63 77.12 -1.30
N LYS A 2 -11.88 75.93 -1.90
CA LYS A 2 -10.98 74.73 -1.95
C LYS A 2 -10.39 74.24 -0.60
N LYS A 3 -10.60 73.02 -0.07
CA LYS A 3 -10.92 71.70 -0.65
C LYS A 3 -11.42 70.77 0.47
N LEU A 4 -12.39 69.92 0.13
CA LEU A 4 -12.71 68.68 0.85
C LEU A 4 -11.52 67.70 0.75
N PHE A 5 -11.22 67.00 1.84
CA PHE A 5 -10.64 65.66 1.80
C PHE A 5 -11.38 64.78 2.81
N GLY A 6 -12.40 64.07 2.31
CA GLY A 6 -12.94 62.90 2.96
C GLY A 6 -11.96 61.75 2.82
N SER A 7 -11.58 61.15 3.94
CA SER A 7 -10.83 59.90 3.98
C SER A 7 -11.75 58.75 3.54
N ALA A 8 -11.66 58.39 2.26
CA ALA A 8 -12.25 57.18 1.71
C ALA A 8 -11.46 55.95 2.19
N LEU A 9 -12.14 55.02 2.87
CA LEU A 9 -11.65 53.66 3.06
C LEU A 9 -11.49 53.00 1.68
N LEU A 10 -10.24 52.87 1.22
CA LEU A 10 -9.89 51.99 0.11
C LEU A 10 -9.78 50.55 0.64
N ALA A 11 -10.93 49.88 0.70
CA ALA A 11 -10.99 48.42 0.70
C ALA A 11 -10.75 47.94 -0.73
N ALA A 12 -9.48 47.86 -1.15
CA ALA A 12 -9.11 47.23 -2.42
C ALA A 12 -8.74 45.77 -2.14
N GLY A 13 -9.63 44.88 -2.61
CA GLY A 13 -9.63 43.46 -2.33
C GLY A 13 -8.34 42.74 -2.70
N PHE A 14 -7.86 41.92 -1.77
CA PHE A 14 -7.05 40.77 -2.13
C PHE A 14 -7.92 39.83 -2.96
N LEU A 15 -7.79 39.93 -4.28
CA LEU A 15 -8.22 38.88 -5.19
C LEU A 15 -7.32 37.67 -4.90
N ALA A 16 -7.71 36.86 -3.92
CA ALA A 16 -7.14 35.54 -3.72
C ALA A 16 -7.49 34.75 -4.99
N VAL A 17 -6.55 34.69 -5.92
CA VAL A 17 -6.57 33.70 -7.00
C VAL A 17 -6.54 32.36 -6.28
N ALA A 18 -7.71 31.78 -6.07
CA ALA A 18 -7.86 30.40 -5.69
C ALA A 18 -7.30 29.60 -6.87
N LEU A 19 -6.00 29.33 -6.83
CA LEU A 19 -5.42 28.21 -7.53
C LEU A 19 -6.16 26.98 -6.99
N THR A 20 -7.19 26.56 -7.70
CA THR A 20 -7.72 25.21 -7.61
C THR A 20 -6.67 24.29 -8.22
N ALA A 21 -5.56 24.13 -7.50
CA ALA A 21 -4.74 22.95 -7.64
C ALA A 21 -5.68 21.79 -7.29
N GLN A 22 -6.20 21.11 -8.31
CA GLN A 22 -6.71 19.77 -8.15
C GLN A 22 -5.55 18.98 -7.55
N GLY A 23 -5.57 18.87 -6.21
CA GLY A 23 -4.54 18.22 -5.45
C GLY A 23 -4.48 16.78 -5.93
N THR A 24 -3.47 16.46 -6.72
CA THR A 24 -3.07 15.07 -6.93
C THR A 24 -2.67 14.58 -5.54
N HIS A 25 -3.60 13.90 -4.89
CA HIS A 25 -3.47 13.56 -3.50
C HIS A 25 -2.39 12.48 -3.34
N ALA A 26 -1.21 12.89 -2.89
CA ALA A 26 -0.09 12.05 -2.52
C ALA A 26 -0.26 11.54 -1.07
N SER A 27 0.14 10.29 -0.80
CA SER A 27 0.02 9.69 0.54
C SER A 27 0.91 10.36 1.58
N ALA A 28 0.34 11.18 2.48
CA ALA A 28 1.03 11.63 3.67
C ALA A 28 1.08 10.48 4.69
N ILE A 29 2.29 10.00 5.00
CA ILE A 29 2.54 8.91 5.96
C ILE A 29 2.69 9.46 7.37
N THR A 30 1.98 8.83 8.32
CA THR A 30 2.02 9.21 9.73
C THR A 30 3.36 8.77 10.38
N TYR A 31 3.77 9.39 11.49
CA TYR A 31 4.95 8.93 12.25
C TYR A 31 4.81 7.48 12.73
N THR A 32 3.58 7.09 13.12
CA THR A 32 3.24 5.74 13.58
C THR A 32 3.51 4.68 12.51
N GLU A 33 3.11 4.98 11.28
CA GLU A 33 3.34 4.11 10.12
C GLU A 33 4.85 3.93 9.83
N ALA A 34 5.62 5.03 9.89
CA ALA A 34 7.06 4.97 9.76
C ALA A 34 7.73 4.12 10.87
N TYR A 35 7.23 4.17 12.11
CA TYR A 35 7.71 3.32 13.21
C TYR A 35 7.49 1.84 12.91
N PHE A 36 6.25 1.43 12.61
CA PHE A 36 5.94 0.01 12.37
C PHE A 36 6.67 -0.54 11.14
N SER A 37 6.87 0.27 10.10
CA SER A 37 7.63 -0.14 8.92
C SER A 37 9.05 -0.62 9.25
N LYS A 38 9.67 -0.15 10.33
CA LYS A 38 11.01 -0.59 10.76
C LYS A 38 11.01 -2.01 11.34
N LEU A 39 9.86 -2.46 11.83
CA LEU A 39 9.67 -3.74 12.49
C LEU A 39 9.14 -4.82 11.53
N GLU A 40 8.78 -4.45 10.30
CA GLU A 40 8.28 -5.38 9.29
C GLU A 40 9.36 -6.40 8.88
N TYR A 41 8.95 -7.65 8.68
CA TYR A 41 9.78 -8.64 8.00
C TYR A 41 9.95 -8.29 6.52
N LYS A 42 11.16 -8.52 6.01
CA LYS A 42 11.60 -8.11 4.67
C LYS A 42 11.61 -9.24 3.65
N ASP A 43 11.15 -10.43 4.04
CA ASP A 43 11.28 -11.70 3.32
C ASP A 43 9.96 -12.22 2.74
N ALA A 44 8.92 -11.38 2.71
CA ALA A 44 7.60 -11.73 2.21
C ALA A 44 7.59 -11.78 0.67
N THR A 45 7.97 -12.91 0.10
CA THR A 45 8.11 -13.09 -1.34
C THR A 45 6.95 -13.83 -2.01
N HIS A 46 5.94 -14.24 -1.26
CA HIS A 46 4.71 -14.87 -1.78
C HIS A 46 3.53 -13.93 -1.58
N ASP A 47 2.69 -13.73 -2.61
CA ASP A 47 1.46 -12.93 -2.53
C ASP A 47 0.29 -13.72 -3.14
N GLU A 48 -0.79 -13.89 -2.38
CA GLU A 48 -2.04 -14.45 -2.88
C GLU A 48 -3.29 -13.82 -2.25
N GLU A 49 -4.42 -13.99 -2.91
CA GLU A 49 -5.76 -13.71 -2.39
C GLU A 49 -6.61 -14.98 -2.44
N ARG A 50 -7.30 -15.30 -1.34
CA ARG A 50 -8.23 -16.42 -1.25
C ARG A 50 -9.65 -15.93 -0.97
N LEU A 51 -10.62 -16.30 -1.81
CA LEU A 51 -12.03 -16.10 -1.49
C LEU A 51 -12.47 -17.04 -0.36
N ILE A 52 -12.91 -16.47 0.75
CA ILE A 52 -13.47 -17.23 1.88
C ILE A 52 -15.00 -17.25 1.84
N SER A 53 -15.62 -16.28 1.17
CA SER A 53 -17.05 -16.28 0.83
C SER A 53 -17.26 -15.54 -0.51
N SER A 54 -18.51 -15.40 -0.96
CA SER A 54 -18.82 -14.53 -2.10
C SER A 54 -18.70 -13.04 -1.77
N LYS A 55 -18.58 -12.64 -0.50
CA LYS A 55 -18.48 -11.23 -0.08
C LYS A 55 -17.22 -10.92 0.74
N SER A 56 -16.29 -11.86 0.84
CA SER A 56 -15.03 -11.63 1.55
C SER A 56 -13.89 -12.50 1.03
N SER A 57 -12.68 -11.95 1.11
CA SER A 57 -11.42 -12.65 0.88
C SER A 57 -10.44 -12.39 2.02
N VAL A 58 -9.37 -13.19 2.06
CA VAL A 58 -8.15 -12.85 2.78
C VAL A 58 -6.98 -12.74 1.82
N THR A 59 -6.13 -11.74 2.02
CA THR A 59 -4.82 -11.64 1.38
C THR A 59 -3.80 -12.37 2.23
N ILE A 60 -2.77 -12.93 1.60
CA ILE A 60 -1.68 -13.65 2.27
C ILE A 60 -0.38 -13.13 1.69
N GLN A 61 0.50 -12.66 2.57
CA GLN A 61 1.90 -12.41 2.26
C GLN A 61 2.75 -13.31 3.13
N ALA A 62 3.59 -14.11 2.50
CA ALA A 62 4.36 -15.14 3.17
C ALA A 62 5.78 -15.26 2.59
N VAL A 63 6.63 -15.99 3.30
CA VAL A 63 7.91 -16.46 2.77
C VAL A 63 7.62 -17.66 1.88
N GLU A 64 8.08 -17.63 0.63
CA GLU A 64 7.79 -18.68 -0.37
C GLU A 64 8.23 -20.08 0.10
N ASN A 65 9.49 -20.23 0.49
CA ASN A 65 10.09 -21.54 0.79
C ASN A 65 9.62 -22.12 2.12
N SER A 66 9.61 -21.31 3.19
CA SER A 66 9.22 -21.78 4.53
C SER A 66 7.71 -21.75 4.76
N LYS A 67 6.95 -21.16 3.83
CA LYS A 67 5.50 -20.94 3.95
C LYS A 67 5.10 -20.23 5.25
N GLN A 68 5.97 -19.34 5.72
CA GLN A 68 5.75 -18.57 6.94
C GLN A 68 4.96 -17.31 6.63
N LEU A 69 3.79 -17.15 7.25
CA LEU A 69 2.94 -15.96 7.13
C LEU A 69 3.65 -14.74 7.72
N ARG A 70 3.62 -13.61 6.99
CA ARG A 70 4.08 -12.29 7.42
C ARG A 70 2.95 -11.29 7.56
N SER A 71 1.99 -11.34 6.65
CA SER A 71 0.84 -10.44 6.63
C SER A 71 -0.39 -11.18 6.14
N THR A 72 -1.55 -10.80 6.67
CA THR A 72 -2.84 -11.13 6.07
C THR A 72 -3.80 -9.98 6.27
N SER A 73 -4.74 -9.84 5.35
CA SER A 73 -5.78 -8.83 5.49
C SER A 73 -7.13 -9.34 5.07
N LEU A 74 -8.16 -8.97 5.83
CA LEU A 74 -9.55 -9.19 5.49
C LEU A 74 -10.00 -8.12 4.49
N VAL A 75 -10.56 -8.56 3.37
CA VAL A 75 -11.21 -7.68 2.40
C VAL A 75 -12.70 -7.97 2.39
N LEU A 76 -13.51 -6.92 2.54
CA LEU A 76 -14.97 -6.99 2.51
C LEU A 76 -15.51 -6.34 1.24
N PHE A 77 -16.34 -7.08 0.50
CA PHE A 77 -16.92 -6.62 -0.77
C PHE A 77 -18.39 -6.21 -0.58
N PRO A 78 -18.86 -5.10 -1.19
CA PRO A 78 -20.27 -4.73 -1.14
C PRO A 78 -21.14 -5.70 -1.95
N THR A 79 -20.61 -6.15 -3.09
CA THR A 79 -21.26 -7.00 -4.09
C THR A 79 -20.62 -8.39 -4.08
N LYS A 80 -21.35 -9.39 -4.59
CA LYS A 80 -20.84 -10.76 -4.69
C LYS A 80 -19.66 -10.80 -5.68
N GLN A 81 -18.56 -11.41 -5.28
CA GLN A 81 -17.34 -11.56 -6.05
C GLN A 81 -17.09 -13.00 -6.44
N THR A 82 -16.50 -13.16 -7.62
CA THR A 82 -15.66 -14.30 -7.98
C THR A 82 -14.20 -13.85 -8.00
N ILE A 83 -13.25 -14.78 -8.10
CA ILE A 83 -11.84 -14.41 -8.16
C ILE A 83 -11.50 -13.58 -9.41
N ILE A 84 -12.37 -13.60 -10.43
CA ILE A 84 -12.22 -12.93 -11.73
C ILE A 84 -12.96 -11.58 -11.77
N THR A 85 -13.85 -11.29 -10.81
CA THR A 85 -14.69 -10.09 -10.86
C THR A 85 -13.87 -8.79 -10.77
N ARG A 86 -14.24 -7.81 -11.62
CA ARG A 86 -13.57 -6.50 -11.76
C ARG A 86 -14.08 -5.42 -10.79
N ASP A 87 -15.34 -5.50 -10.35
CA ASP A 87 -15.89 -4.58 -9.35
C ASP A 87 -15.38 -4.94 -7.95
N ARG A 88 -14.25 -4.36 -7.56
CA ARG A 88 -13.67 -4.51 -6.22
C ARG A 88 -13.85 -3.23 -5.39
N SER A 89 -14.95 -2.50 -5.57
CA SER A 89 -15.28 -1.29 -4.79
C SER A 89 -15.61 -1.64 -3.32
N GLY A 90 -14.64 -2.21 -2.59
CA GLY A 90 -14.78 -2.77 -1.24
C GLY A 90 -15.02 -1.76 -0.12
N GLN A 91 -15.13 -2.25 1.12
CA GLN A 91 -15.23 -1.38 2.29
C GLN A 91 -13.89 -0.95 2.90
N ALA A 92 -12.76 -1.42 2.36
CA ALA A 92 -11.38 -1.36 2.84
C ALA A 92 -10.83 -2.74 3.23
N GLU A 93 -9.51 -2.81 3.26
CA GLU A 93 -8.69 -3.90 3.77
C GLU A 93 -8.43 -3.64 5.26
N VAL A 94 -8.79 -4.59 6.13
CA VAL A 94 -8.33 -4.60 7.53
C VAL A 94 -7.17 -5.58 7.62
N GLY A 95 -5.97 -5.05 7.79
CA GLY A 95 -4.73 -5.83 7.73
C GLY A 95 -4.12 -6.12 9.09
N LEU A 96 -3.34 -7.19 9.13
CA LEU A 96 -2.47 -7.60 10.23
C LEU A 96 -1.09 -7.93 9.68
N ARG A 97 -0.05 -7.40 10.32
CA ARG A 97 1.36 -7.69 10.01
C ARG A 97 2.09 -8.14 11.25
N THR A 98 2.81 -9.25 11.15
CA THR A 98 3.74 -9.68 12.21
C THR A 98 5.02 -8.86 12.15
N THR A 99 5.59 -8.58 13.31
CA THR A 99 6.80 -7.79 13.47
C THR A 99 7.96 -8.63 14.00
N SER A 100 9.19 -8.19 13.74
CA SER A 100 10.43 -8.88 14.13
C SER A 100 10.62 -8.98 15.64
N ASP A 101 9.97 -8.13 16.42
CA ASP A 101 9.91 -8.16 17.90
C ASP A 101 8.90 -9.19 18.45
N GLY A 102 8.34 -10.04 17.59
CA GLY A 102 7.41 -11.11 17.99
C GLY A 102 5.99 -10.63 18.25
N GLN A 103 5.64 -9.40 17.85
CA GLN A 103 4.27 -8.86 17.95
C GLN A 103 3.57 -8.82 16.59
N ALA A 104 2.43 -8.14 16.53
CA ALA A 104 1.79 -7.73 15.30
C ALA A 104 1.30 -6.28 15.42
N TYR A 105 0.93 -5.67 14.29
CA TYR A 105 0.08 -4.49 14.28
C TYR A 105 -1.02 -4.64 13.25
N GLY A 106 -2.14 -3.96 13.51
CA GLY A 106 -3.25 -3.88 12.57
C GLY A 106 -3.39 -2.48 11.98
N PHE A 107 -4.03 -2.42 10.82
CA PHE A 107 -4.29 -1.20 10.06
C PHE A 107 -5.55 -1.35 9.21
N VAL A 108 -6.08 -0.25 8.70
CA VAL A 108 -7.23 -0.21 7.80
C VAL A 108 -6.89 0.63 6.57
N SER A 109 -6.96 0.08 5.37
CA SER A 109 -6.74 0.84 4.14
C SER A 109 -7.88 1.82 3.86
N GLN A 110 -7.66 2.81 2.99
CA GLN A 110 -8.71 3.77 2.60
C GLN A 110 -8.81 3.87 1.09
N LEU A 111 -10.02 3.79 0.56
CA LEU A 111 -10.22 3.81 -0.89
C LEU A 111 -10.10 5.23 -1.48
N ASN A 112 -10.57 6.25 -0.76
CA ASN A 112 -10.75 7.61 -1.30
C ASN A 112 -10.33 8.73 -0.30
N LYS A 113 -9.58 8.44 0.75
CA LYS A 113 -9.19 9.43 1.79
C LYS A 113 -7.72 9.26 2.18
N TYR A 114 -7.06 10.38 2.46
CA TYR A 114 -5.61 10.51 2.63
C TYR A 114 -5.22 10.82 4.08
N SER A 115 -5.79 10.07 5.04
CA SER A 115 -5.36 10.13 6.43
C SER A 115 -5.65 8.82 7.14
N ASN A 116 -4.64 7.97 7.28
CA ASN A 116 -4.79 6.68 7.95
C ASN A 116 -4.21 6.75 9.36
N SER A 117 -5.09 6.85 10.33
CA SER A 117 -4.77 6.94 11.76
C SER A 117 -4.92 5.60 12.50
N THR A 118 -5.07 4.47 11.79
CA THR A 118 -5.55 3.24 12.43
C THR A 118 -4.46 2.26 12.87
N TYR A 119 -3.18 2.57 12.69
CA TYR A 119 -2.09 1.69 13.10
C TYR A 119 -2.11 1.43 14.61
N ARG A 120 -2.30 0.18 15.01
CA ARG A 120 -2.33 -0.24 16.42
C ARG A 120 -1.52 -1.51 16.61
N GLN A 121 -0.58 -1.47 17.55
CA GLN A 121 0.12 -2.68 17.99
C GLN A 121 -0.87 -3.65 18.64
N ILE A 122 -0.65 -4.94 18.37
CA ILE A 122 -1.42 -6.06 18.89
C ILE A 122 -0.43 -7.04 19.48
N GLN A 123 -0.47 -7.15 20.80
CA GLN A 123 0.35 -8.12 21.48
C GLN A 123 -0.09 -9.55 21.14
N LYS A 124 0.86 -10.48 21.20
CA LYS A 124 0.57 -11.90 21.07
C LYS A 124 -0.48 -12.36 22.10
N GLY A 125 -1.46 -13.12 21.66
CA GLY A 125 -2.62 -13.53 22.46
C GLY A 125 -3.71 -12.45 22.62
N LYS A 126 -3.55 -11.26 22.02
CA LYS A 126 -4.50 -10.14 22.12
C LYS A 126 -5.16 -9.82 20.78
N SER A 127 -6.13 -8.92 20.81
CA SER A 127 -6.85 -8.41 19.65
C SER A 127 -7.20 -6.94 19.81
N GLN A 128 -7.44 -6.26 18.69
CA GLN A 128 -7.89 -4.89 18.63
C GLN A 128 -9.11 -4.77 17.71
N ALA A 129 -9.97 -3.80 17.99
CA ALA A 129 -11.09 -3.47 17.12
C ALA A 129 -10.67 -2.38 16.12
N PHE A 130 -11.01 -2.63 14.85
CA PHE A 130 -10.84 -1.71 13.74
C PHE A 130 -12.20 -1.46 13.11
N TYR A 131 -12.35 -0.30 12.47
CA TYR A 131 -13.58 0.07 11.78
C TYR A 131 -13.24 0.38 10.33
N THR A 132 -13.94 -0.27 9.41
CA THR A 132 -13.84 0.09 7.99
C THR A 132 -14.36 1.53 7.80
N PRO A 133 -13.94 2.25 6.74
CA PRO A 133 -14.52 3.54 6.34
C PRO A 133 -16.05 3.59 6.33
N ASN A 134 -16.72 2.46 6.09
CA ASN A 134 -18.19 2.35 6.08
C ASN A 134 -18.77 1.86 7.42
N GLY A 135 -17.99 1.88 8.50
CA GLY A 135 -18.43 1.62 9.87
C GLY A 135 -18.49 0.15 10.28
N VAL A 136 -18.01 -0.80 9.46
CA VAL A 136 -18.01 -2.22 9.86
C VAL A 136 -16.90 -2.47 10.87
N LYS A 137 -17.30 -2.90 12.08
CA LYS A 137 -16.39 -3.36 13.12
C LYS A 137 -15.75 -4.70 12.74
N VAL A 138 -14.43 -4.73 12.74
CA VAL A 138 -13.59 -5.91 12.55
C VAL A 138 -12.68 -6.06 13.77
N VAL A 139 -12.79 -7.17 14.49
CA VAL A 139 -11.83 -7.52 15.53
C VAL A 139 -10.70 -8.30 14.88
N ALA A 140 -9.50 -7.74 14.88
CA ALA A 140 -8.30 -8.37 14.33
C ALA A 140 -7.38 -8.76 15.49
N GLY A 141 -6.76 -9.95 15.42
CA GLY A 141 -5.94 -10.43 16.52
C GLY A 141 -4.85 -11.40 16.13
N TYR A 142 -3.93 -11.57 17.09
CA TYR A 142 -2.74 -12.40 16.97
C TYR A 142 -2.76 -13.45 18.07
N THR A 143 -2.78 -14.74 17.72
CA THR A 143 -2.94 -15.82 18.70
C THR A 143 -1.61 -16.17 19.39
N ALA A 144 -1.69 -16.84 20.53
CA ALA A 144 -0.51 -17.40 21.22
C ALA A 144 0.28 -18.40 20.37
N ASN A 145 -0.34 -19.01 19.35
CA ASN A 145 0.30 -19.95 18.42
C ASN A 145 0.70 -19.30 17.10
N ASN A 146 0.92 -17.98 17.11
CA ASN A 146 1.38 -17.17 15.97
C ASN A 146 0.40 -17.06 14.79
N ASN A 147 -0.88 -17.41 14.96
CA ASN A 147 -1.88 -17.31 13.89
C ASN A 147 -2.52 -15.93 13.88
N LEU A 148 -2.99 -15.48 12.72
CA LEU A 148 -3.69 -14.22 12.55
C LEU A 148 -5.18 -14.48 12.33
N PHE A 149 -6.06 -13.66 12.90
CA PHE A 149 -7.51 -13.84 12.74
C PHE A 149 -8.27 -12.53 12.62
N PHE A 150 -9.45 -12.63 12.01
CA PHE A 150 -10.43 -11.56 11.97
C PHE A 150 -11.80 -12.08 12.39
N LYS A 151 -12.60 -11.23 13.07
CA LYS A 151 -14.02 -11.47 13.37
C LYS A 151 -14.84 -10.25 12.96
N TRP A 152 -15.97 -10.47 12.28
CA TRP A 152 -16.88 -9.40 11.85
C TRP A 152 -18.29 -9.97 11.64
N LYS A 153 -19.34 -9.26 12.07
CA LYS A 153 -20.74 -9.64 11.79
C LYS A 153 -21.05 -11.14 11.97
N GLY A 154 -20.64 -11.73 13.10
CA GLY A 154 -20.82 -13.16 13.40
C GLY A 154 -19.90 -14.13 12.63
N ASN A 155 -19.09 -13.64 11.69
CA ASN A 155 -18.11 -14.42 10.95
C ASN A 155 -16.73 -14.37 11.61
N LYS A 156 -15.92 -15.40 11.35
CA LYS A 156 -14.53 -15.50 11.79
C LYS A 156 -13.68 -16.15 10.71
N VAL A 157 -12.48 -15.63 10.51
CA VAL A 157 -11.43 -16.31 9.72
C VAL A 157 -10.14 -16.37 10.53
N LEU A 158 -9.45 -17.51 10.46
CA LEU A 158 -8.13 -17.76 11.02
C LEU A 158 -7.19 -18.15 9.89
N VAL A 159 -6.03 -17.50 9.81
CA VAL A 159 -4.95 -17.84 8.89
C VAL A 159 -3.79 -18.38 9.72
N LYS A 160 -3.40 -19.64 9.45
CA LYS A 160 -2.32 -20.29 10.21
C LYS A 160 -0.96 -19.67 9.89
N SER A 161 -0.10 -19.55 10.89
CA SER A 161 1.24 -18.97 10.72
C SER A 161 2.11 -19.78 9.76
N LYS A 162 2.11 -21.11 9.94
CA LYS A 162 2.82 -22.07 9.09
C LYS A 162 1.87 -22.61 8.03
N GLY A 163 2.31 -22.59 6.77
CA GLY A 163 1.54 -23.10 5.65
C GLY A 163 0.33 -22.24 5.25
N TYR A 164 0.04 -21.14 5.98
CA TYR A 164 -1.01 -20.17 5.66
C TYR A 164 -2.39 -20.75 5.33
N SER A 165 -2.70 -21.94 5.86
CA SER A 165 -4.02 -22.57 5.68
C SER A 165 -5.11 -21.70 6.31
N VAL A 166 -6.24 -21.57 5.63
CA VAL A 166 -7.34 -20.70 6.03
C VAL A 166 -8.51 -21.51 6.59
N VAL A 167 -8.97 -21.13 7.78
CA VAL A 167 -10.19 -21.67 8.42
C VAL A 167 -11.21 -20.54 8.52
N TYR A 168 -12.39 -20.72 7.93
CA TYR A 168 -13.47 -19.73 7.92
C TYR A 168 -14.72 -20.36 8.52
N ASN A 169 -15.27 -19.72 9.56
CA ASN A 169 -16.39 -20.23 10.36
C ASN A 169 -16.21 -21.72 10.71
N ASP A 170 -15.03 -22.02 11.27
CA ASP A 170 -14.61 -23.36 11.74
C ASP A 170 -14.52 -24.44 10.65
N GLN A 171 -14.61 -24.05 9.37
CA GLN A 171 -14.43 -24.92 8.22
C GLN A 171 -13.12 -24.59 7.48
N ALA A 172 -12.31 -25.61 7.21
CA ALA A 172 -11.12 -25.45 6.37
C ALA A 172 -11.52 -25.04 4.95
N ARG A 173 -10.90 -24.00 4.41
CA ARG A 173 -11.18 -23.53 3.04
C ARG A 173 -10.29 -24.25 2.05
N LYS A 174 -10.94 -24.91 1.08
CA LYS A 174 -10.28 -25.55 -0.06
C LYS A 174 -9.59 -24.49 -0.92
N GLU A 175 -8.45 -24.87 -1.50
CA GLU A 175 -7.56 -23.98 -2.26
C GLU A 175 -8.01 -23.76 -3.72
N ASN A 176 -9.32 -23.83 -4.00
CA ASN A 176 -9.85 -23.81 -5.36
C ASN A 176 -10.29 -22.41 -5.86
N LYS A 177 -10.26 -21.39 -5.00
CA LYS A 177 -10.55 -19.98 -5.36
C LYS A 177 -9.43 -19.06 -4.89
N ILE A 178 -8.21 -19.39 -5.33
CA ILE A 178 -6.99 -18.64 -5.04
C ILE A 178 -6.53 -17.93 -6.31
N ARG A 179 -6.05 -16.71 -6.16
CA ARG A 179 -5.22 -16.06 -7.16
C ARG A 179 -3.87 -15.76 -6.53
N THR A 180 -2.82 -16.25 -7.16
CA THR A 180 -1.44 -16.10 -6.71
C THR A 180 -0.69 -15.22 -7.69
N TYR A 181 0.24 -14.41 -7.16
CA TYR A 181 1.11 -13.60 -7.99
C TYR A 181 2.18 -14.49 -8.59
N ASP A 182 2.15 -14.64 -9.91
CA ASP A 182 3.07 -15.52 -10.62
C ASP A 182 4.46 -14.88 -10.74
N ARG A 183 5.32 -15.21 -9.78
CA ARG A 183 6.71 -14.74 -9.76
C ARG A 183 7.61 -15.44 -10.77
N SER A 184 7.21 -16.59 -11.34
CA SER A 184 8.00 -17.24 -12.41
C SER A 184 8.17 -16.34 -13.64
N LYS A 185 7.23 -15.41 -13.84
CA LYS A 185 7.26 -14.42 -14.91
C LYS A 185 8.17 -13.23 -14.61
N THR A 186 8.80 -13.11 -13.43
CA THR A 186 9.73 -11.99 -13.15
C THR A 186 11.03 -12.22 -13.92
N LYS A 187 11.70 -11.14 -14.30
CA LYS A 187 12.97 -11.23 -15.04
C LYS A 187 14.09 -11.58 -14.05
N THR A 188 14.75 -12.73 -14.24
CA THR A 188 15.85 -13.20 -13.39
C THR A 188 17.24 -12.84 -13.92
N THR A 189 17.35 -12.46 -15.19
CA THR A 189 18.60 -12.08 -15.88
C THR A 189 18.62 -10.59 -16.26
N GLY A 190 19.78 -10.08 -16.70
CA GLY A 190 19.97 -8.67 -17.06
C GLY A 190 20.33 -7.77 -15.87
N THR A 191 20.45 -6.48 -16.16
CA THR A 191 20.81 -5.44 -15.19
C THR A 191 19.72 -5.24 -14.13
N LYS A 192 20.10 -4.66 -12.98
CA LYS A 192 19.16 -4.28 -11.91
C LYS A 192 17.99 -3.44 -12.44
N ALA A 193 18.28 -2.46 -13.29
CA ALA A 193 17.29 -1.57 -13.88
C ALA A 193 16.29 -2.34 -14.75
N GLU A 194 16.76 -3.22 -15.64
CA GLU A 194 15.86 -4.00 -16.50
C GLU A 194 14.89 -4.87 -15.71
N LYS A 195 15.35 -5.50 -14.63
CA LYS A 195 14.49 -6.33 -13.76
C LYS A 195 13.40 -5.48 -13.10
N LEU A 196 13.78 -4.34 -12.53
CA LEU A 196 12.86 -3.41 -11.88
C LEU A 196 11.82 -2.86 -12.86
N LEU A 197 12.25 -2.42 -14.05
CA LEU A 197 11.35 -1.83 -15.04
C LEU A 197 10.43 -2.85 -15.71
N HIS A 198 10.92 -4.07 -15.93
CA HIS A 198 10.08 -5.18 -16.34
C HIS A 198 8.96 -5.41 -15.33
N GLU A 199 9.29 -5.43 -14.03
CA GLU A 199 8.31 -5.63 -12.97
C GLU A 199 7.35 -4.43 -12.81
N ALA A 200 7.83 -3.19 -12.93
CA ALA A 200 6.99 -2.00 -12.93
C ALA A 200 5.94 -2.04 -14.05
N ARG A 201 6.34 -2.49 -15.25
CA ARG A 201 5.42 -2.72 -16.37
C ARG A 201 4.41 -3.82 -16.07
N ARG A 202 4.82 -4.94 -15.48
CA ARG A 202 3.91 -6.04 -15.10
C ARG A 202 2.85 -5.61 -14.09
N LEU A 203 3.23 -4.72 -13.16
CA LEU A 203 2.34 -4.18 -12.14
C LEU A 203 1.58 -2.93 -12.61
N SER A 204 1.65 -2.56 -13.90
CA SER A 204 0.87 -1.46 -14.47
C SER A 204 -0.64 -1.75 -14.44
N GLY A 205 -1.44 -0.70 -14.32
CA GLY A 205 -2.87 -0.79 -14.08
C GLY A 205 -3.18 -1.02 -12.61
N GLY A 206 -4.04 -1.99 -12.31
CA GLY A 206 -4.49 -2.24 -10.95
C GLY A 206 -5.33 -1.09 -10.36
N ARG A 207 -5.53 -1.15 -9.05
CA ARG A 207 -6.34 -0.18 -8.30
C ARG A 207 -5.48 0.54 -7.27
N TYR A 208 -5.57 1.86 -7.23
CA TYR A 208 -5.03 2.62 -6.11
C TYR A 208 -5.91 2.45 -4.88
N VAL A 209 -5.27 2.11 -3.77
CA VAL A 209 -5.87 2.04 -2.44
C VAL A 209 -4.86 2.63 -1.48
N TYR A 210 -5.22 3.70 -0.77
CA TYR A 210 -4.32 4.31 0.19
C TYR A 210 -4.05 3.34 1.35
N ASN A 211 -2.77 3.09 1.65
CA ASN A 211 -2.31 1.99 2.50
C ASN A 211 -2.84 0.62 2.05
N GLY A 212 -3.04 0.43 0.75
CA GLY A 212 -3.36 -0.86 0.15
C GLY A 212 -2.11 -1.72 0.08
N GLN A 213 -2.20 -2.95 0.56
CA GLN A 213 -1.04 -3.83 0.71
C GLN A 213 -1.05 -5.04 -0.21
N SER A 214 -2.02 -5.13 -1.13
CA SER A 214 -2.29 -6.33 -1.92
C SER A 214 -2.24 -6.08 -3.42
N LEU A 215 -1.49 -6.92 -4.13
CA LEU A 215 -1.43 -6.92 -5.60
C LEU A 215 -2.80 -7.18 -6.26
N PHE A 216 -3.78 -7.70 -5.51
CA PHE A 216 -5.10 -8.07 -6.02
C PHE A 216 -6.19 -7.06 -5.64
N TYR A 217 -6.15 -6.55 -4.41
CA TYR A 217 -7.14 -5.58 -3.93
C TYR A 217 -6.76 -4.15 -4.33
N GLY A 218 -5.48 -3.80 -4.22
CA GLY A 218 -4.94 -2.51 -4.58
C GLY A 218 -3.73 -2.12 -3.76
N LEU A 219 -2.95 -1.20 -4.31
CA LEU A 219 -1.70 -0.69 -3.76
C LEU A 219 -1.76 0.84 -3.68
N ASP A 220 -0.98 1.44 -2.80
CA ASP A 220 -0.62 2.86 -2.92
C ASP A 220 0.72 3.03 -3.65
N CYS A 221 1.22 4.26 -3.73
CA CYS A 221 2.46 4.57 -4.43
C CYS A 221 3.69 3.90 -3.80
N ALA A 222 3.79 3.91 -2.47
CA ALA A 222 4.91 3.29 -1.75
C ALA A 222 4.87 1.77 -1.84
N THR A 223 3.70 1.16 -1.64
CA THR A 223 3.57 -0.30 -1.75
C THR A 223 3.81 -0.76 -3.18
N TYR A 224 3.40 0.02 -4.18
CA TYR A 224 3.72 -0.27 -5.58
C TYR A 224 5.23 -0.35 -5.83
N THR A 225 6.00 0.67 -5.43
CA THR A 225 7.47 0.66 -5.59
C THR A 225 8.13 -0.42 -4.74
N GLN A 226 7.61 -0.68 -3.53
CA GLN A 226 8.07 -1.78 -2.67
C GLN A 226 7.91 -3.13 -3.37
N LYS A 227 6.73 -3.42 -3.93
CA LYS A 227 6.47 -4.69 -4.62
C LYS A 227 7.33 -4.86 -5.86
N ILE A 228 7.62 -3.78 -6.60
CA ILE A 228 8.57 -3.83 -7.72
C ILE A 228 9.94 -4.31 -7.23
N TYR A 229 10.50 -3.68 -6.21
CA TYR A 229 11.82 -4.03 -5.69
C TYR A 229 11.86 -5.44 -5.07
N LEU A 230 10.83 -5.80 -4.30
CA LEU A 230 10.75 -7.08 -3.63
C LEU A 230 10.59 -8.23 -4.64
N ASN A 231 9.74 -8.06 -5.65
CA ASN A 231 9.51 -9.12 -6.65
C ASN A 231 10.67 -9.25 -7.63
N ALA A 232 11.29 -8.15 -8.05
CA ALA A 232 12.35 -8.15 -9.03
C ALA A 232 13.72 -8.53 -8.45
N LEU A 233 14.00 -8.12 -7.20
CA LEU A 233 15.33 -8.21 -6.60
C LEU A 233 15.35 -8.88 -5.22
N GLY A 234 14.20 -9.13 -4.60
CA GLY A 234 14.15 -9.60 -3.21
C GLY A 234 14.55 -8.53 -2.19
N VAL A 235 14.51 -7.24 -2.57
CA VAL A 235 14.91 -6.12 -1.72
C VAL A 235 13.68 -5.41 -1.18
N ASP A 236 13.54 -5.33 0.14
CA ASP A 236 12.49 -4.53 0.77
C ASP A 236 12.96 -3.08 1.03
N ILE A 237 12.46 -2.17 0.20
CA ILE A 237 12.71 -0.72 0.32
C ILE A 237 11.75 -0.02 1.30
N GLY A 238 10.79 -0.73 1.89
CA GLY A 238 9.85 -0.21 2.87
C GLY A 238 8.46 0.04 2.29
N SER A 239 7.43 -0.21 3.11
CA SER A 239 6.00 -0.13 2.75
C SER A 239 5.45 1.30 2.70
N THR A 240 6.28 2.29 3.01
CA THR A 240 5.88 3.70 3.15
C THR A 240 6.90 4.60 2.46
N THR A 241 6.48 5.68 1.82
CA THR A 241 7.34 6.73 1.24
C THR A 241 8.41 7.23 2.20
N LYS A 242 8.09 7.45 3.49
CA LYS A 242 9.06 7.88 4.50
C LYS A 242 10.09 6.78 4.79
N SER A 243 9.65 5.53 4.89
CA SER A 243 10.56 4.39 5.10
C SER A 243 11.48 4.16 3.91
N GLN A 244 10.97 4.38 2.69
CA GLN A 244 11.75 4.38 1.45
C GLN A 244 12.84 5.45 1.50
N ALA A 245 12.47 6.72 1.72
CA ALA A 245 13.44 7.80 1.88
C ALA A 245 14.50 7.52 2.96
N ALA A 246 14.10 6.94 4.10
CA ALA A 246 15.01 6.60 5.19
C ALA A 246 15.92 5.39 4.91
N ARG A 247 15.54 4.49 3.99
CA ARG A 247 16.30 3.28 3.63
C ARG A 247 17.16 3.47 2.38
N ALA A 248 17.08 4.63 1.72
CA ALA A 248 17.86 4.93 0.54
C ALA A 248 19.36 4.90 0.85
N LEU A 249 20.14 4.19 0.03
CA LEU A 249 21.60 4.13 0.14
C LEU A 249 22.27 5.35 -0.49
N LYS A 250 21.60 5.99 -1.44
CA LYS A 250 22.11 7.18 -2.12
C LYS A 250 20.98 8.08 -2.58
N THR A 251 21.16 9.39 -2.39
CA THR A 251 20.28 10.43 -2.91
C THR A 251 20.93 11.12 -4.12
N ARG A 252 20.13 11.39 -5.15
CA ARG A 252 20.52 12.10 -6.37
C ARG A 252 19.56 13.26 -6.63
N THR A 253 20.01 14.22 -7.42
CA THR A 253 19.11 15.18 -8.07
C THR A 253 18.25 14.44 -9.10
N VAL A 254 17.04 14.94 -9.37
CA VAL A 254 16.14 14.35 -10.38
C VAL A 254 16.80 14.33 -11.77
N LYS A 255 17.59 15.35 -12.12
CA LYS A 255 18.36 15.40 -13.38
C LYS A 255 19.35 14.24 -13.52
N ASN A 256 19.90 13.74 -12.42
CA ASN A 256 20.88 12.65 -12.39
C ASN A 256 20.24 11.30 -12.04
N ALA A 257 18.91 11.20 -12.04
CA ALA A 257 18.20 9.97 -11.77
C ALA A 257 18.59 8.89 -12.79
N LYS A 258 18.72 7.65 -12.31
CA LYS A 258 19.01 6.49 -13.15
C LYS A 258 17.79 5.57 -13.22
N PRO A 259 17.56 4.87 -14.36
CA PRO A 259 16.51 3.86 -14.45
C PRO A 259 16.52 2.91 -13.24
N GLY A 260 15.38 2.78 -12.57
CA GLY A 260 15.21 2.02 -11.34
C GLY A 260 15.27 2.84 -10.05
N ASP A 261 15.81 4.06 -10.04
CA ASP A 261 15.77 4.95 -8.87
C ASP A 261 14.32 5.30 -8.50
N ILE A 262 14.03 5.45 -7.21
CA ILE A 262 12.73 5.91 -6.72
C ILE A 262 12.73 7.44 -6.67
N LEU A 263 11.85 8.06 -7.45
CA LEU A 263 11.60 9.50 -7.39
C LEU A 263 10.69 9.81 -6.22
N TYR A 264 11.02 10.87 -5.47
CA TYR A 264 10.23 11.36 -4.33
C TYR A 264 9.89 12.83 -4.53
N ASP A 265 8.64 13.20 -4.28
CA ASP A 265 8.14 14.58 -4.43
C ASP A 265 8.36 15.48 -3.20
N GLY A 266 8.91 14.93 -2.11
CA GLY A 266 9.10 15.64 -0.85
C GLY A 266 7.83 15.83 0.00
N LYS A 267 6.66 15.41 -0.51
CA LYS A 267 5.35 15.65 0.12
C LYS A 267 4.59 14.36 0.46
N GLY A 268 4.96 13.23 -0.14
CA GLY A 268 4.38 11.92 0.19
C GLY A 268 4.22 10.97 -0.98
N HIS A 269 4.55 11.38 -2.21
CA HIS A 269 4.41 10.55 -3.42
C HIS A 269 5.73 9.98 -3.89
N VAL A 270 5.69 8.74 -4.39
CA VAL A 270 6.83 8.09 -5.02
C VAL A 270 6.47 7.46 -6.35
N GLY A 271 7.47 7.37 -7.22
CA GLY A 271 7.43 6.61 -8.47
C GLY A 271 8.80 6.02 -8.78
N ILE A 272 8.87 5.08 -9.72
CA ILE A 272 10.13 4.51 -10.18
C ILE A 272 10.54 5.14 -11.52
N TYR A 273 11.74 5.70 -11.58
CA TYR A 273 12.25 6.32 -12.80
C TYR A 273 12.52 5.26 -13.86
N MET A 274 11.98 5.47 -15.06
CA MET A 274 12.09 4.53 -16.18
C MET A 274 13.26 4.89 -17.10
N GLY A 275 13.68 6.15 -17.11
CA GLY A 275 14.52 6.72 -18.18
C GLY A 275 13.71 7.65 -19.06
N ASP A 276 14.39 8.35 -19.98
CA ASP A 276 13.79 9.19 -21.02
C ASP A 276 12.74 10.20 -20.49
N GLY A 277 12.97 10.76 -19.30
CA GLY A 277 12.06 11.71 -18.69
C GLY A 277 10.70 11.12 -18.32
N LYS A 278 10.61 9.82 -18.04
CA LYS A 278 9.37 9.14 -17.62
C LYS A 278 9.55 8.32 -16.34
N ALA A 279 8.46 8.14 -15.61
CA ALA A 279 8.40 7.31 -14.41
C ALA A 279 7.10 6.52 -14.35
N TYR A 280 7.13 5.34 -13.73
CA TYR A 280 5.92 4.63 -13.34
C TYR A 280 5.51 5.05 -11.92
N ASP A 281 4.25 5.40 -11.74
CA ASP A 281 3.69 5.71 -10.42
C ASP A 281 2.23 5.25 -10.29
N MET A 282 1.84 4.90 -9.05
CA MET A 282 0.51 4.40 -8.70
C MET A 282 -0.33 5.54 -8.11
N LEU A 283 -1.40 5.89 -8.80
CA LEU A 283 -2.36 6.94 -8.42
C LEU A 283 -3.78 6.45 -8.59
N VAL A 284 -4.76 7.24 -8.15
CA VAL A 284 -6.17 7.03 -8.53
C VAL A 284 -6.26 6.83 -10.06
N GLY A 285 -6.81 5.69 -10.48
CA GLY A 285 -6.80 5.25 -11.88
C GLY A 285 -5.68 4.25 -12.25
N GLY A 286 -4.89 3.80 -11.28
CA GLY A 286 -3.90 2.73 -11.43
C GLY A 286 -2.46 3.20 -11.72
N ALA A 287 -1.55 2.25 -11.74
CA ALA A 287 -0.15 2.42 -12.09
C ALA A 287 -0.01 2.70 -13.59
N LYS A 288 0.66 3.80 -13.95
CA LYS A 288 0.87 4.20 -15.34
C LYS A 288 2.28 4.76 -15.52
N LEU A 289 2.79 4.66 -16.74
CA LEU A 289 3.97 5.40 -17.16
C LEU A 289 3.56 6.84 -17.47
N ARG A 290 4.22 7.82 -16.85
CA ARG A 290 3.92 9.25 -17.02
C ARG A 290 5.21 10.04 -17.25
N PRO A 291 5.15 11.17 -17.98
CA PRO A 291 6.26 12.12 -18.05
C PRO A 291 6.61 12.67 -16.66
N LEU A 292 7.88 12.99 -16.42
CA LEU A 292 8.30 13.59 -15.14
C LEU A 292 7.58 14.89 -14.83
N SER A 293 7.15 15.65 -15.85
CA SER A 293 6.39 16.89 -15.69
C SER A 293 5.03 16.70 -15.02
N HIS A 294 4.52 15.46 -14.89
CA HIS A 294 3.28 15.18 -14.18
C HIS A 294 3.37 15.46 -12.67
N TRP A 295 4.58 15.43 -12.10
CA TRP A 295 4.81 15.66 -10.67
C TRP A 295 6.03 16.56 -10.46
N LYS A 296 6.01 17.33 -9.36
CA LYS A 296 7.18 18.06 -8.90
C LYS A 296 8.09 17.15 -8.07
N TRP A 297 8.86 16.29 -8.74
CA TRP A 297 9.88 15.46 -8.10
C TRP A 297 10.99 16.33 -7.51
N THR A 298 11.49 15.97 -6.33
CA THR A 298 12.54 16.72 -5.63
C THR A 298 13.86 15.96 -5.59
N VAL A 299 13.81 14.63 -5.40
CA VAL A 299 14.99 13.78 -5.30
C VAL A 299 14.76 12.43 -5.97
N ALA A 300 15.86 11.77 -6.32
CA ALA A 300 15.89 10.38 -6.75
C ALA A 300 16.69 9.54 -5.73
N LEU A 301 16.12 8.42 -5.31
CA LEU A 301 16.61 7.56 -4.25
C LEU A 301 17.05 6.22 -4.83
N ALA A 302 18.29 5.83 -4.57
CA ALA A 302 18.83 4.53 -4.96
C ALA A 302 18.98 3.62 -3.74
N TYR A 303 18.73 2.34 -3.97
CA TYR A 303 18.86 1.24 -3.00
C TYR A 303 19.77 0.16 -3.58
#